data_AF-A0A5D0M9L3-F1
#
_entry.id   AF-A0A5D0M9L3-F1
#
_cell.length_a   1.000
_cell.length_b   1.000
_cell.length_c   1.000
_cell.angle_alpha   90.00
_cell.angle_beta   90.00
_cell.angle_gamma   90.00
#
_symmetry.space_group_name_H-M   'P 1'
#
loop_
_entity.id
_entity.type
_entity.pdbx_description
1 polymer ?
#
loop_
_entity_poly.entity_id
_entity_poly.type
_entity_poly.pdbx_seq_one_letter_code
_entity_poly.pdbx_strand_id
1 'polypeptide(L)'
;MESKSFIKNLFDFDFSEFVTPKIIKALYILCMVGIAIGALMIIVNGFNISTLFGILSLLIFAPLYVVIGLLIIRVWLELVIVFFKIHDYVKDLKDKE
;
A
#
# COMPACT_ATOMS: atom_id res chain seq x y z
N MET A 1 22.59 -11.06 7.70
CA MET A 1 22.28 -12.04 6.64
C MET A 1 20.78 -12.21 6.40
N GLU A 2 19.88 -11.70 7.26
CA GLU A 2 18.42 -11.76 7.05
C GLU A 2 17.87 -10.92 5.88
N SER A 3 18.46 -9.77 5.57
CA SER A 3 17.97 -8.87 4.52
C SER A 3 18.01 -9.47 3.11
N LYS A 4 18.98 -10.36 2.83
CA LYS A 4 19.04 -11.08 1.55
C LYS A 4 17.89 -12.08 1.39
N SER A 5 17.37 -12.64 2.48
CA SER A 5 16.26 -13.60 2.42
C SER A 5 14.92 -12.91 2.19
N PHE A 6 14.69 -11.75 2.82
CA PHE A 6 13.45 -10.98 2.65
C PHE A 6 13.26 -10.45 1.22
N ILE A 7 14.31 -9.87 0.62
CA ILE A 7 14.24 -9.36 -0.76
C ILE A 7 14.08 -10.53 -1.74
N LYS A 8 14.79 -11.64 -1.53
CA LYS A 8 14.70 -12.82 -2.41
C LYS A 8 13.30 -13.46 -2.38
N ASN A 9 12.65 -13.52 -1.22
CA ASN A 9 11.25 -13.98 -1.11
C ASN A 9 10.22 -12.96 -1.63
N LEU A 10 10.55 -11.66 -1.66
CA LEU A 10 9.67 -10.62 -2.23
C LEU A 10 9.63 -10.66 -3.77
N PHE A 11 10.74 -11.08 -4.39
CA PHE A 11 10.86 -11.26 -5.84
C PHE A 11 10.76 -12.74 -6.26
N ASP A 12 10.17 -13.58 -5.40
CA ASP A 12 9.89 -14.97 -5.73
C ASP A 12 8.58 -15.02 -6.53
N PHE A 13 8.70 -15.03 -7.85
CA PHE A 13 7.58 -15.03 -8.80
C PHE A 13 6.82 -16.37 -8.86
N ASP A 14 7.24 -17.38 -8.10
CA ASP A 14 6.64 -18.70 -8.09
C ASP A 14 5.28 -18.75 -7.34
N PHE A 15 4.95 -17.73 -6.51
CA PHE A 15 3.68 -17.63 -5.75
C PHE A 15 3.24 -18.91 -4.99
N SER A 16 4.14 -19.88 -4.79
CA SER A 16 3.83 -21.19 -4.20
C SER A 16 3.45 -21.10 -2.72
N GLU A 17 3.86 -20.04 -2.02
CA GLU A 17 3.40 -19.69 -0.68
C GLU A 17 2.75 -18.30 -0.71
N PHE A 18 1.66 -18.12 0.03
CA PHE A 18 1.05 -16.80 0.20
C PHE A 18 1.99 -15.87 0.99
N VAL A 19 2.83 -15.11 0.28
CA VAL A 19 3.78 -14.15 0.87
C VAL A 19 3.07 -12.88 1.38
N THR A 20 1.89 -12.58 0.84
CA THR A 20 1.12 -11.35 1.09
C THR A 20 0.94 -10.99 2.57
N PRO A 21 0.49 -11.88 3.48
CA PRO A 21 0.37 -11.54 4.91
C PRO A 21 1.73 -11.27 5.58
N LYS A 22 2.82 -11.93 5.12
CA LYS A 22 4.17 -11.72 5.66
C LYS A 22 4.74 -10.34 5.30
N ILE A 23 4.44 -9.83 4.10
CA ILE A 23 5.02 -8.57 3.59
C ILE A 23 4.09 -7.36 3.71
N ILE A 24 2.91 -7.51 4.30
CA ILE A 24 1.87 -6.48 4.26
C ILE A 24 2.30 -5.13 4.85
N LYS A 25 3.14 -5.15 5.90
CA LYS A 25 3.72 -3.93 6.49
C LYS A 25 4.66 -3.22 5.50
N ALA A 26 5.49 -3.97 4.79
CA ALA A 26 6.37 -3.41 3.77
C ALA A 26 5.57 -2.85 2.58
N LEU A 27 4.50 -3.54 2.18
CA LEU A 27 3.58 -3.07 1.14
C LEU A 27 2.89 -1.76 1.54
N TYR A 28 2.41 -1.65 2.78
CA TYR A 28 1.82 -0.40 3.28
C TYR A 28 2.79 0.77 3.22
N ILE A 29 4.03 0.58 3.67
CA ILE A 29 5.07 1.61 3.62
C ILE A 29 5.36 2.00 2.17
N LEU A 30 5.48 1.03 1.26
CA LEU A 30 5.71 1.29 -0.15
C LEU A 30 4.59 2.12 -0.78
N CYS A 31 3.33 1.76 -0.51
CA CYS A 31 2.18 2.52 -0.99
C CYS A 31 2.11 3.93 -0.38
N MET A 32 2.44 4.07 0.91
CA MET A 32 2.50 5.38 1.58
C MET A 32 3.57 6.28 0.94
N VAL A 33 4.74 5.74 0.62
CA VAL A 33 5.79 6.45 -0.12
C VAL A 33 5.29 6.83 -1.51
N GLY A 34 4.61 5.92 -2.21
CA GLY A 34 3.99 6.20 -3.51
C GLY A 34 2.97 7.34 -3.46
N ILE A 35 2.11 7.37 -2.44
CA ILE A 35 1.15 8.46 -2.21
C ILE A 35 1.88 9.79 -1.95
N ALA A 36 2.95 9.79 -1.15
CA ALA A 36 3.74 10.98 -0.90
C ALA A 36 4.39 11.53 -2.20
N ILE A 37 4.96 10.64 -3.02
CA ILE A 37 5.53 11.02 -4.33
C ILE A 37 4.41 11.53 -5.26
N GLY A 38 3.25 10.89 -5.29
CA GLY A 38 2.08 11.33 -6.03
C GLY A 38 1.62 12.73 -5.63
N ALA A 39 1.61 13.04 -4.34
CA ALA A 39 1.27 14.37 -3.83
C ALA A 39 2.28 15.42 -4.29
N LEU A 40 3.59 15.12 -4.26
CA LEU A 40 4.62 16.01 -4.78
C LEU A 40 4.44 16.26 -6.28
N MET A 41 4.11 15.22 -7.05
CA MET A 41 3.83 15.36 -8.49
C MET A 41 2.61 16.26 -8.73
N ILE A 42 1.53 16.13 -7.95
CA ILE A 42 0.35 17.00 -8.06
C ILE A 42 0.74 18.46 -7.83
N ILE A 43 1.58 18.73 -6.81
CA ILE A 43 2.04 20.08 -6.50
C ILE A 43 2.87 20.65 -7.65
N VAL A 44 3.88 19.92 -8.11
CA VAL A 44 4.78 20.36 -9.20
C VAL A 44 3.99 20.62 -10.48
N ASN A 45 3.09 19.71 -10.87
CA ASN A 45 2.24 19.91 -12.03
C ASN A 45 1.29 21.11 -11.85
N GLY A 46 0.80 21.33 -10.63
CA GLY A 46 -0.04 22.48 -10.30
C GLY A 46 0.65 23.81 -10.59
N PHE A 47 1.91 23.95 -10.15
CA PHE A 47 2.71 25.15 -10.41
C PHE A 47 3.15 25.31 -11.86
N ASN A 48 3.27 24.23 -12.64
CA ASN A 48 3.56 24.31 -14.08
C ASN A 48 2.39 24.91 -14.88
N ILE A 49 1.15 24.75 -14.40
CA ILE A 49 -0.03 25.30 -15.08
C ILE A 49 -0.20 26.79 -14.77
N SER A 50 -0.19 27.17 -13.49
CA SER A 50 -0.21 28.58 -13.06
C SER A 50 0.10 28.71 -11.56
N THR A 51 0.51 29.90 -11.12
CA THR A 51 0.77 30.18 -9.70
C THR A 51 -0.48 29.96 -8.83
N LEU A 52 -1.65 30.40 -9.30
CA LEU A 52 -2.92 30.23 -8.58
C LEU A 52 -3.28 28.74 -8.43
N PHE A 53 -3.13 27.98 -9.51
CA PHE A 53 -3.41 26.54 -9.51
C PHE A 53 -2.38 25.75 -8.67
N GLY A 54 -1.12 26.19 -8.65
CA GLY A 54 -0.08 25.67 -7.76
C GLY A 54 -0.44 25.82 -6.29
N ILE A 55 -0.88 27.01 -5.86
CA ILE A 55 -1.33 27.25 -4.48
C ILE A 55 -2.54 26.37 -4.14
N LEU A 56 -3.51 26.26 -5.06
CA LEU A 56 -4.69 25.41 -4.87
C LEU A 56 -4.31 23.93 -4.77
N SER A 57 -3.34 23.48 -5.58
CA SER A 57 -2.82 22.12 -5.55
C SER A 57 -2.13 21.80 -4.22
N LEU A 58 -1.39 22.75 -3.66
CA LEU A 58 -0.66 22.58 -2.40
C LEU A 58 -1.59 22.59 -1.18
N LEU A 59 -2.59 23.48 -1.16
CA LEU A 59 -3.46 23.65 0.00
C LEU A 59 -4.64 22.67 0.02
N ILE A 60 -5.15 22.27 -1.15
CA ILE A 60 -6.39 21.49 -1.25
C ILE A 60 -6.11 20.12 -1.86
N PHE A 61 -5.65 20.06 -3.10
CA PHE A 61 -5.59 18.80 -3.84
C PHE A 61 -4.58 17.80 -3.27
N ALA A 62 -3.37 18.24 -2.91
CA ALA A 62 -2.35 17.37 -2.36
C ALA A 62 -2.73 16.81 -0.98
N PRO A 63 -3.18 17.62 0.01
CA PRO A 63 -3.67 17.09 1.29
C PRO A 63 -4.87 16.15 1.10
N LEU A 64 -5.81 16.51 0.23
CA LEU A 64 -6.99 15.68 -0.07
C LEU A 64 -6.57 14.33 -0.67
N TYR A 65 -5.65 14.34 -1.65
CA TYR A 65 -5.09 13.15 -2.26
C TYR A 65 -4.40 12.25 -1.24
N VAL A 66 -3.58 12.82 -0.36
CA VAL A 66 -2.87 12.06 0.69
C VAL A 66 -3.86 11.42 1.65
N VAL A 67 -4.82 12.18 2.18
CA VAL A 67 -5.79 11.67 3.15
C VAL A 67 -6.64 10.56 2.53
N ILE A 68 -7.21 10.80 1.35
CA ILE A 68 -8.04 9.80 0.67
C ILE A 68 -7.20 8.58 0.29
N GLY A 69 -6.00 8.78 -0.27
CA GLY A 69 -5.10 7.69 -0.64
C GLY A 69 -4.72 6.81 0.55
N LEU A 70 -4.41 7.41 1.70
CA LEU A 70 -4.09 6.68 2.93
C LEU A 70 -5.29 5.92 3.51
N LEU A 71 -6.50 6.46 3.39
CA LEU A 71 -7.71 5.76 3.81
C LEU A 71 -8.00 4.56 2.90
N ILE A 72 -7.94 4.75 1.59
CA ILE A 72 -8.17 3.68 0.61
C ILE A 72 -7.18 2.55 0.83
N ILE A 73 -5.89 2.85 0.94
CA ILE A 73 -4.88 1.79 1.13
C ILE A 73 -5.07 1.07 2.47
N ARG A 74 -5.50 1.75 3.53
CA ARG A 74 -5.81 1.09 4.82
C ARG A 74 -6.94 0.09 4.66
N VAL A 75 -8.06 0.52 4.09
CA VAL A 75 -9.23 -0.35 3.88
C VAL A 75 -8.86 -1.53 2.98
N TRP A 76 -8.12 -1.27 1.90
CA TRP A 76 -7.70 -2.31 0.97
C TRP A 76 -6.83 -3.37 1.65
N LEU A 77 -5.82 -2.96 2.43
CA LEU A 77 -4.96 -3.89 3.14
C LEU A 77 -5.71 -4.65 4.23
N GLU A 78 -6.65 -4.01 4.91
CA GLU A 78 -7.52 -4.67 5.89
C GLU A 78 -8.35 -5.77 5.24
N LEU A 79 -8.96 -5.50 4.08
CA LEU A 79 -9.68 -6.51 3.30
C LEU A 79 -8.76 -7.67 2.90
N VAL A 80 -7.54 -7.38 2.44
CA VAL A 80 -6.55 -8.43 2.11
C VAL A 80 -6.23 -9.29 3.33
N ILE A 81 -6.01 -8.70 4.51
CA ILE A 81 -5.77 -9.45 5.76
C ILE A 81 -6.98 -10.32 6.11
N VAL A 82 -8.19 -9.79 5.97
CA VAL A 82 -9.43 -10.53 6.26
C VAL A 82 -9.55 -11.76 5.38
N PHE A 83 -9.25 -11.66 4.07
CA PHE A 83 -9.23 -12.82 3.19
C PHE A 83 -8.25 -13.90 3.64
N PHE A 84 -7.03 -13.52 4.05
CA PHE A 84 -6.06 -14.48 4.59
C PHE A 84 -6.52 -15.10 5.91
N LYS A 85 -7.11 -14.33 6.81
CA LYS A 85 -7.68 -14.85 8.05
C LYS A 85 -8.79 -15.87 7.81
N ILE A 86 -9.64 -15.65 6.80
CA ILE A 86 -10.69 -16.60 6.43
C ILE A 86 -10.07 -17.92 5.93
N HIS A 87 -9.05 -17.83 5.07
CA HIS A 87 -8.32 -19.00 4.59
C HIS A 87 -7.74 -19.83 5.76
N ASP A 88 -7.10 -19.16 6.73
CA ASP A 88 -6.51 -19.82 7.89
C ASP A 88 -7.59 -20.44 8.80
N TYR A 89 -8.71 -19.73 9.03
CA TYR A 89 -9.83 -20.25 9.82
C TYR A 89 -10.46 -21.50 9.19
N VAL A 90 -10.60 -21.54 7.86
CA VAL A 90 -11.11 -22.71 7.13
C VAL A 90 -10.16 -23.90 7.24
N LYS A 91 -8.84 -23.65 7.22
CA LYS A 91 -7.83 -24.69 7.40
C LYS A 91 -7.89 -25.31 8.81
N ASP A 92 -8.02 -24.48 9.84
CA ASP A 92 -8.11 -24.92 11.23
C ASP A 92 -9.35 -25.79 11.53
N LEU A 93 -10.44 -25.58 10.80
CA LEU A 93 -11.64 -26.42 10.93
C LEU A 93 -11.41 -27.83 10.36
N LYS A 94 -10.63 -27.95 9.29
CA LYS A 94 -10.32 -29.25 8.65
C LYS A 94 -9.40 -30.11 9.51
N ASP A 95 -8.50 -29.50 10.27
CA ASP A 95 -7.53 -30.21 11.10
C ASP A 95 -8.12 -30.68 12.45
N LYS A 96 -9.37 -30.32 12.77
CA LYS A 96 -10.10 -30.73 13.98
C LYS A 96 -11.05 -31.91 13.80
N GLU A 97 -11.24 -32.40 12.57
CA GLU A 97 -11.95 -33.65 12.25
C GLU A 97 -10.96 -34.78 11.99
#